data_AF-A0A346PKX4-F1
#
_entry.id   AF-A0A346PKX4-F1
#
_cell.length_a   1.000
_cell.length_b   1.000
_cell.length_c   1.000
_cell.angle_alpha   90.00
_cell.angle_beta   90.00
_cell.angle_gamma   90.00
#
_symmetry.space_group_name_H-M   'P 1'
#
loop_
_entity.id
_entity.type
_entity.pdbx_description
1 polymer ?
#
loop_
_entity_poly.entity_id
_entity_poly.type
_entity_poly.pdbx_seq_one_letter_code
_entity_poly.pdbx_strand_id
1 'polypeptide(L)'
;MARIDYANPEDLPAEKRDLLDTLSDADVDDDERSHSLEGGTLNVYRTLGRTVALLEGFRGYGSTVWLESGLSPHERETVILATAYYADTAYEWHQHVRVALDEGMDPEEILAISREEPDRLEPERAALVAYVERFVDDEVDDETHERLADHYDEETILGVCALSGCYLGLARLLQALEVDLENEFVGWDLENL
;
A
#
# COMPACT_ATOMS: atom_id res chain seq x y z
N MET A 1 2.69 7.31 20.04
CA MET A 1 3.40 6.24 20.75
C MET A 1 2.52 5.03 20.65
N ALA A 2 3.00 3.99 19.97
CA ALA A 2 2.23 2.78 19.74
C ALA A 2 1.67 2.14 21.02
N ARG A 3 0.51 1.51 20.87
CA ARG A 3 -0.22 0.81 21.94
C ARG A 3 0.39 -0.54 22.30
N ILE A 4 1.31 -1.06 21.48
CA ILE A 4 2.11 -2.26 21.76
C ILE A 4 3.58 -2.02 21.44
N ASP A 5 4.47 -2.73 22.13
CA ASP A 5 5.89 -2.72 21.81
C ASP A 5 6.16 -3.29 20.42
N TYR A 6 7.14 -2.74 19.72
CA TYR A 6 7.68 -3.28 18.48
C TYR A 6 8.58 -4.49 18.74
N ALA A 7 8.62 -5.46 17.84
CA ALA A 7 9.63 -6.50 17.87
C ALA A 7 11.03 -5.90 17.64
N ASN A 8 12.01 -6.42 18.37
CA ASN A 8 13.42 -6.19 18.05
C ASN A 8 13.91 -7.33 17.15
N PRO A 9 14.69 -7.05 16.10
CA PRO A 9 15.23 -8.10 15.23
C PRO A 9 16.01 -9.19 16.01
N GLU A 10 16.65 -8.82 17.11
CA GLU A 10 17.40 -9.76 17.96
C GLU A 10 16.49 -10.82 18.63
N ASP A 11 15.22 -10.49 18.85
CA ASP A 11 14.22 -11.36 19.50
C ASP A 11 13.66 -12.42 18.53
N LEU A 12 13.87 -12.27 17.22
CA LEU A 12 13.43 -13.23 16.21
C LEU A 12 14.45 -14.35 15.99
N PRO A 13 13.99 -15.57 15.61
CA PRO A 13 14.87 -16.62 15.09
C PRO A 13 15.75 -16.06 13.97
N ALA A 14 17.03 -16.46 13.94
CA ALA A 14 18.03 -15.86 13.03
C ALA A 14 17.60 -15.94 11.56
N GLU A 15 16.98 -17.05 11.17
CA GLU A 15 16.45 -17.33 9.84
C GLU A 15 15.15 -16.59 9.50
N LYS A 16 14.62 -15.79 10.43
CA LYS A 16 13.37 -15.01 10.28
C LYS A 16 13.58 -13.51 10.44
N ARG A 17 14.80 -13.05 10.69
CA ARG A 17 15.10 -11.62 10.93
C ARG A 17 14.84 -10.78 9.69
N ASP A 18 15.18 -11.31 8.52
CA ASP A 18 15.00 -10.67 7.21
C ASP A 18 13.52 -10.45 6.86
N LEU A 19 12.58 -11.09 7.58
CA LEU A 19 11.15 -10.80 7.44
C LEU A 19 10.78 -9.38 7.92
N LEU A 20 11.61 -8.79 8.78
CA LEU A 20 11.38 -7.44 9.29
C LEU A 20 11.92 -6.35 8.37
N ASP A 21 12.79 -6.71 7.44
CA ASP A 21 13.29 -5.76 6.47
C ASP A 21 12.13 -5.37 5.55
N THR A 22 12.26 -4.20 4.91
CA THR A 22 11.43 -3.88 3.75
C THR A 22 11.49 -5.02 2.76
N LEU A 23 10.50 -5.14 1.87
CA LEU A 23 10.60 -6.08 0.76
C LEU A 23 11.88 -5.73 -0.01
N SER A 24 12.99 -6.34 0.40
CA SER A 24 14.22 -6.29 -0.35
C SER A 24 13.88 -7.04 -1.62
N ASP A 25 14.42 -6.54 -2.71
CA ASP A 25 14.40 -7.07 -4.08
C ASP A 25 14.85 -8.56 -4.22
N ALA A 26 14.89 -9.33 -3.14
CA ALA A 26 15.24 -10.73 -3.01
C ALA A 26 14.06 -11.70 -3.14
N ASP A 27 12.81 -11.23 -2.97
CA ASP A 27 11.59 -12.06 -3.16
C ASP A 27 10.97 -11.90 -4.57
N VAL A 28 11.61 -11.13 -5.45
CA VAL A 28 11.20 -10.85 -6.84
C VAL A 28 12.35 -11.25 -7.79
N ASP A 29 12.05 -11.78 -8.98
CA ASP A 29 13.07 -12.16 -9.96
C ASP A 29 13.94 -10.95 -10.35
N ASP A 30 15.21 -11.18 -10.72
CA ASP A 30 16.24 -10.12 -10.89
C ASP A 30 15.83 -9.01 -11.90
N ASP A 31 14.91 -9.33 -12.82
CA ASP A 31 14.44 -8.46 -13.91
C ASP A 31 13.24 -7.56 -13.52
N GLU A 32 12.61 -7.79 -12.35
CA GLU A 32 11.47 -7.00 -11.82
C GLU A 32 11.84 -6.22 -10.54
N ARG A 33 13.14 -6.09 -10.25
CA ARG A 33 13.67 -5.31 -9.13
C ARG A 33 13.42 -3.82 -9.32
N SER A 34 12.26 -3.35 -8.87
CA SER A 34 11.97 -1.92 -8.78
C SER A 34 12.07 -1.46 -7.32
N HIS A 35 13.17 -0.77 -7.05
CA HIS A 35 13.40 0.23 -6.02
C HIS A 35 12.70 0.04 -4.65
N SER A 36 13.35 -0.74 -3.78
CA SER A 36 12.98 -0.83 -2.36
C SER A 36 13.28 0.46 -1.58
N LEU A 37 12.43 0.77 -0.58
CA LEU A 37 12.75 1.64 0.56
C LEU A 37 14.11 1.20 1.16
N GLU A 38 15.17 1.99 0.94
CA GLU A 38 16.54 1.65 1.33
C GLU A 38 16.65 1.24 2.82
N GLY A 39 16.87 -0.06 3.05
CA GLY A 39 17.69 -0.60 4.15
C GLY A 39 17.25 -0.27 5.58
N GLY A 40 15.96 -0.31 5.89
CA GLY A 40 15.44 -0.07 7.24
C GLY A 40 14.31 -1.02 7.65
N THR A 41 14.28 -1.39 8.93
CA THR A 41 13.19 -2.17 9.51
C THR A 41 11.98 -1.27 9.77
N LEU A 42 10.95 -1.35 8.92
CA LEU A 42 9.72 -0.56 9.12
C LEU A 42 8.93 -1.01 10.35
N ASN A 43 8.33 -0.07 11.07
CA ASN A 43 7.51 -0.31 12.25
C ASN A 43 6.28 -1.19 11.92
N VAL A 44 5.75 -1.20 10.69
CA VAL A 44 4.72 -2.18 10.27
C VAL A 44 5.20 -3.62 10.45
N TYR A 45 6.39 -3.95 9.95
CA TYR A 45 6.92 -5.31 10.08
C TYR A 45 7.34 -5.63 11.50
N ARG A 46 7.85 -4.64 12.26
CA ARG A 46 8.16 -4.84 13.69
C ARG A 46 6.91 -5.03 14.53
N THR A 47 5.80 -4.39 14.17
CA THR A 47 4.50 -4.56 14.82
C THR A 47 3.97 -5.97 14.60
N LEU A 48 3.92 -6.42 13.35
CA LEU A 48 3.50 -7.78 12.99
C LEU A 48 4.46 -8.85 13.53
N GLY A 49 5.76 -8.55 13.52
CA GLY A 49 6.85 -9.42 13.98
C GLY A 49 6.79 -9.78 15.46
N ARG A 50 5.93 -9.12 16.25
CA ARG A 50 5.57 -9.57 17.61
C ARG A 50 5.00 -10.99 17.60
N THR A 51 4.41 -11.41 16.50
CA THR A 51 4.07 -12.79 16.21
C THR A 51 4.58 -13.16 14.81
N VAL A 52 5.71 -13.86 14.73
CA VAL A 52 6.37 -14.22 13.45
C VAL A 52 5.40 -14.87 12.46
N ALA A 53 4.52 -15.76 12.91
CA ALA A 53 3.53 -16.40 12.03
C ALA A 53 2.52 -15.41 11.41
N LEU A 54 2.17 -14.31 12.11
CA LEU A 54 1.33 -13.26 11.54
C LEU A 54 2.10 -12.46 10.50
N LEU A 55 3.37 -12.13 10.75
CA LEU A 55 4.22 -11.45 9.79
C LEU A 55 4.43 -12.27 8.52
N GLU A 56 4.70 -13.57 8.64
CA GLU A 56 4.84 -14.48 7.50
C GLU A 56 3.55 -14.58 6.68
N GLY A 57 2.41 -14.76 7.35
CA GLY A 57 1.11 -14.83 6.69
C GLY A 57 0.77 -13.53 5.97
N PHE A 58 1.02 -12.38 6.62
CA PHE A 58 0.82 -11.07 6.02
C PHE A 58 1.73 -10.87 4.79
N ARG A 59 3.03 -11.17 4.89
CA ARG A 59 3.96 -11.07 3.76
C ARG A 59 3.53 -11.98 2.60
N GLY A 60 3.20 -13.23 2.87
CA GLY A 60 2.74 -14.17 1.83
C GLY A 60 1.48 -13.68 1.11
N TYR A 61 0.49 -13.19 1.85
CA TYR A 61 -0.72 -12.61 1.26
C TYR A 61 -0.40 -11.33 0.47
N GLY A 62 0.35 -10.41 1.05
CA GLY A 62 0.75 -9.15 0.41
C GLY A 62 1.52 -9.38 -0.90
N SER A 63 2.52 -10.27 -0.90
CA SER A 63 3.28 -10.61 -2.11
C SER A 63 2.40 -11.24 -3.19
N THR A 64 1.46 -12.12 -2.81
CA THR A 64 0.54 -12.74 -3.77
C THR A 64 -0.35 -11.68 -4.42
N VAL A 65 -0.98 -10.83 -3.60
CA VAL A 65 -1.88 -9.79 -4.10
C VAL A 65 -1.11 -8.77 -4.94
N TRP A 66 0.12 -8.42 -4.57
CA TRP A 66 0.97 -7.54 -5.34
C TRP A 66 1.25 -8.11 -6.74
N LEU A 67 1.84 -9.31 -6.80
CA LEU A 67 2.28 -9.93 -8.06
C LEU A 67 1.11 -10.32 -8.97
N GLU A 68 0.03 -10.85 -8.39
CA GLU A 68 -1.09 -11.44 -9.12
C GLU A 68 -2.29 -10.48 -9.30
N SER A 69 -2.12 -9.18 -8.97
CA SER A 69 -3.21 -8.18 -9.08
C SER A 69 -3.69 -7.90 -10.50
N GLY A 70 -2.91 -8.24 -11.53
CA GLY A 70 -3.18 -7.81 -12.91
C GLY A 70 -2.89 -6.34 -13.19
N LEU A 71 -2.47 -5.57 -12.18
CA LEU A 71 -2.15 -4.14 -12.27
C LEU A 71 -0.67 -3.92 -12.60
N SER A 72 -0.38 -2.87 -13.36
CA SER A 72 0.98 -2.33 -13.52
C SER A 72 1.49 -1.70 -12.21
N PRO A 73 2.80 -1.43 -12.07
CA PRO A 73 3.35 -0.79 -10.87
C PRO A 73 2.66 0.53 -10.50
N HIS A 74 2.42 1.41 -11.49
CA HIS A 74 1.74 2.70 -11.27
C HIS A 74 0.28 2.54 -10.84
N GLU A 75 -0.43 1.54 -11.38
CA GLU A 75 -1.81 1.25 -10.99
C GLU A 75 -1.90 0.65 -9.58
N ARG A 76 -0.93 -0.19 -9.18
CA ARG A 76 -0.83 -0.69 -7.79
C ARG A 76 -0.66 0.48 -6.82
N GLU A 77 0.30 1.35 -7.08
CA GLU A 77 0.53 2.53 -6.23
C GLU A 77 -0.69 3.48 -6.24
N THR A 78 -1.38 3.63 -7.37
CA THR A 78 -2.66 4.39 -7.43
C THR A 78 -3.70 3.80 -6.48
N VAL A 79 -3.91 2.48 -6.50
CA VAL A 79 -4.87 1.79 -5.62
C VAL A 79 -4.46 1.93 -4.15
N ILE A 80 -3.17 1.79 -3.85
CA ILE A 80 -2.66 1.85 -2.47
C ILE A 80 -2.74 3.26 -1.92
N LEU A 81 -2.31 4.27 -2.68
CA LEU A 81 -2.40 5.68 -2.27
C LEU A 81 -3.85 6.14 -2.11
N ALA A 82 -4.74 5.75 -3.03
CA ALA A 82 -6.17 6.02 -2.88
C ALA A 82 -6.74 5.34 -1.63
N THR A 83 -6.41 4.08 -1.39
CA THR A 83 -6.85 3.35 -0.18
C THR A 83 -6.33 4.07 1.06
N ALA A 84 -5.07 4.49 1.04
CA ALA A 84 -4.45 5.17 2.16
C ALA A 84 -5.08 6.53 2.47
N TYR A 85 -5.41 7.29 1.43
CA TYR A 85 -6.09 8.58 1.52
C TYR A 85 -7.51 8.42 2.09
N TYR A 86 -8.35 7.60 1.46
CA TYR A 86 -9.74 7.42 1.88
C TYR A 86 -9.88 6.69 3.23
N ALA A 87 -8.93 5.84 3.60
CA ALA A 87 -8.89 5.22 4.93
C ALA A 87 -8.27 6.12 6.02
N ASP A 88 -7.81 7.33 5.67
CA ASP A 88 -7.14 8.30 6.56
C ASP A 88 -5.93 7.68 7.30
N THR A 89 -5.08 6.96 6.57
CA THR A 89 -3.87 6.30 7.10
C THR A 89 -2.61 7.01 6.65
N ALA A 90 -2.12 7.90 7.52
CA ALA A 90 -0.86 8.60 7.31
C ALA A 90 0.34 7.64 7.17
N TYR A 91 0.30 6.45 7.78
CA TYR A 91 1.40 5.49 7.70
C TYR A 91 1.58 4.95 6.30
N GLU A 92 0.53 4.41 5.68
CA GLU A 92 0.64 3.85 4.33
C GLU A 92 0.86 4.93 3.28
N TRP A 93 0.19 6.09 3.41
CA TRP A 93 0.48 7.24 2.55
C TRP A 93 1.97 7.61 2.62
N HIS A 94 2.54 7.70 3.82
CA HIS A 94 3.94 8.05 4.01
C HIS A 94 4.92 7.10 3.33
N GLN A 95 4.68 5.79 3.39
CA GLN A 95 5.56 4.82 2.76
C GLN A 95 5.37 4.80 1.25
N HIS A 96 4.11 4.76 0.78
CA HIS A 96 3.79 4.55 -0.63
C HIS A 96 3.99 5.78 -1.50
N VAL A 97 3.95 6.99 -0.94
CA VAL A 97 4.38 8.18 -1.69
C VAL A 97 5.82 8.01 -2.19
N ARG A 98 6.72 7.47 -1.35
CA ARG A 98 8.12 7.26 -1.77
C ARG A 98 8.23 6.16 -2.81
N VAL A 99 7.53 5.04 -2.59
CA VAL A 99 7.50 3.93 -3.56
C VAL A 99 6.97 4.40 -4.91
N ALA A 100 5.85 5.13 -4.95
CA ALA A 100 5.30 5.70 -6.17
C ALA A 100 6.29 6.61 -6.91
N LEU A 101 7.03 7.46 -6.18
CA LEU A 101 8.05 8.31 -6.79
C LEU A 101 9.25 7.51 -7.33
N ASP A 102 9.67 6.47 -6.61
CA ASP A 102 10.75 5.58 -7.03
C ASP A 102 10.37 4.76 -8.28
N GLU A 103 9.09 4.40 -8.41
CA GLU A 103 8.48 3.82 -9.62
C GLU A 103 8.32 4.85 -10.77
N GLY A 104 8.62 6.13 -10.51
CA GLY A 104 8.58 7.19 -11.51
C GLY A 104 7.19 7.80 -11.75
N MET A 105 6.26 7.65 -10.82
CA MET A 105 4.97 8.36 -10.84
C MET A 105 5.19 9.87 -10.70
N ASP A 106 4.45 10.69 -11.45
CA ASP A 106 4.57 12.14 -11.34
C ASP A 106 3.98 12.61 -9.99
N PRO A 107 4.68 13.44 -9.19
CA PRO A 107 4.12 14.02 -7.97
C PRO A 107 2.74 14.66 -8.16
N GLU A 108 2.44 15.23 -9.33
CA GLU A 108 1.13 15.81 -9.63
C GLU A 108 0.02 14.77 -9.70
N GLU A 109 0.32 13.52 -10.07
CA GLU A 109 -0.65 12.42 -10.04
C GLU A 109 -0.94 11.97 -8.61
N ILE A 110 0.09 11.90 -7.76
CA ILE A 110 -0.08 11.62 -6.33
C ILE A 110 -0.94 12.72 -5.68
N LEU A 111 -0.66 13.99 -5.99
CA LEU A 111 -1.45 15.13 -5.51
C LEU A 111 -2.88 15.13 -6.06
N ALA A 112 -3.11 14.64 -7.27
CA ALA A 112 -4.46 14.50 -7.80
C ALA A 112 -5.33 13.56 -6.95
N ILE A 113 -4.74 12.53 -6.34
CA ILE A 113 -5.43 11.65 -5.38
C ILE A 113 -5.78 12.43 -4.11
N SER A 114 -4.81 13.07 -3.44
CA SER A 114 -5.07 13.73 -2.15
C SER A 114 -5.89 15.03 -2.23
N ARG A 115 -5.96 15.63 -3.42
CA ARG A 115 -6.79 16.81 -3.69
C ARG A 115 -8.15 16.49 -4.30
N GLU A 116 -8.44 15.19 -4.50
CA GLU A 116 -9.69 14.74 -5.12
C GLU A 116 -9.90 15.39 -6.51
N GLU A 117 -8.84 15.42 -7.32
CA GLU A 117 -8.81 15.98 -8.68
C GLU A 117 -8.69 14.87 -9.74
N PRO A 118 -9.66 13.93 -9.85
CA PRO A 118 -9.55 12.76 -10.73
C PRO A 118 -9.42 13.11 -12.21
N ASP A 119 -9.89 14.29 -12.63
CA ASP A 119 -9.75 14.80 -14.00
C ASP A 119 -8.28 15.06 -14.42
N ARG A 120 -7.35 15.04 -13.46
CA ARG A 120 -5.89 15.18 -13.71
C ARG A 120 -5.18 13.84 -13.86
N LEU A 121 -5.88 12.74 -13.65
CA LEU A 121 -5.39 11.39 -13.88
C LEU A 121 -5.83 10.90 -15.26
N GLU A 122 -5.11 9.93 -15.81
CA GLU A 122 -5.60 9.18 -16.97
C GLU A 122 -6.91 8.44 -16.61
N PRO A 123 -7.84 8.26 -17.56
CA PRO A 123 -9.17 7.74 -17.29
C PRO A 123 -9.21 6.42 -16.51
N GLU A 124 -8.30 5.50 -16.81
CA GLU A 124 -8.18 4.21 -16.13
C GLU A 124 -7.76 4.38 -14.65
N ARG A 125 -6.81 5.28 -14.35
CA ARG A 125 -6.40 5.59 -12.97
C ARG A 125 -7.49 6.35 -12.21
N ALA A 126 -8.20 7.26 -12.87
CA ALA A 126 -9.36 7.93 -12.29
C ALA A 126 -10.47 6.93 -11.94
N ALA A 127 -10.69 5.89 -12.74
CA ALA A 127 -11.64 4.82 -12.44
C ALA A 127 -11.20 3.98 -11.23
N LEU A 128 -9.90 3.67 -11.11
CA LEU A 128 -9.34 3.00 -9.92
C LEU A 128 -9.59 3.82 -8.65
N VAL A 129 -9.24 5.11 -8.63
CA VAL A 129 -9.43 5.99 -7.46
C VAL A 129 -10.90 6.03 -7.03
N ALA A 130 -11.82 6.23 -7.98
CA ALA A 130 -13.25 6.25 -7.69
C ALA A 130 -13.76 4.90 -7.17
N TYR A 131 -13.28 3.79 -7.73
CA TYR A 131 -13.66 2.46 -7.23
C TYR A 131 -13.17 2.25 -5.78
N VAL A 132 -11.93 2.65 -5.50
CA VAL A 132 -11.31 2.53 -4.17
C VAL A 132 -12.01 3.40 -3.13
N GLU A 133 -12.38 4.65 -3.47
CA GLU A 133 -13.19 5.53 -2.62
C GLU A 133 -14.45 4.80 -2.13
N ARG A 134 -15.24 4.27 -3.07
CA ARG A 134 -16.49 3.56 -2.77
C ARG A 134 -16.23 2.25 -2.04
N PHE A 135 -15.13 1.55 -2.34
CA PHE A 135 -14.74 0.31 -1.68
C PHE A 135 -14.42 0.52 -0.19
N VAL A 136 -13.70 1.59 0.15
CA VAL A 136 -13.32 1.89 1.54
C VAL A 136 -14.53 2.13 2.43
N ASP A 137 -15.58 2.73 1.86
CA ASP A 137 -16.83 3.04 2.57
C ASP A 137 -17.88 1.91 2.52
N ASP A 138 -17.59 0.77 1.87
CA ASP A 138 -18.55 -0.33 1.63
C ASP A 138 -19.77 0.13 0.79
N GLU A 139 -19.53 1.00 -0.19
CA GLU A 139 -20.58 1.62 -1.02
C GLU A 139 -20.38 1.46 -2.54
N VAL A 140 -19.62 0.44 -2.98
CA VAL A 140 -19.51 0.11 -4.42
C VAL A 140 -20.87 -0.26 -4.97
N ASP A 141 -21.33 0.48 -5.97
CA ASP A 141 -22.56 0.22 -6.72
C ASP A 141 -22.28 -0.23 -8.16
N ASP A 142 -23.36 -0.60 -8.88
CA ASP A 142 -23.27 -1.09 -10.26
C ASP A 142 -22.61 -0.07 -11.19
N GLU A 143 -22.91 1.23 -11.03
CA GLU A 143 -22.33 2.30 -11.86
C GLU A 143 -20.82 2.41 -11.65
N THR A 144 -20.36 2.40 -10.39
CA THR A 144 -18.94 2.43 -10.05
C THR A 144 -18.21 1.19 -10.58
N HIS A 145 -18.84 0.01 -10.47
CA HIS A 145 -18.26 -1.24 -10.96
C HIS A 145 -18.20 -1.29 -12.49
N GLU A 146 -19.26 -0.89 -13.20
CA GLU A 146 -19.29 -0.82 -14.66
C GLU A 146 -18.22 0.13 -15.20
N ARG A 147 -18.03 1.30 -14.56
CA ARG A 147 -16.98 2.25 -14.94
C ARG A 147 -15.57 1.65 -14.82
N LEU A 148 -15.30 0.83 -13.79
CA LEU A 148 -14.01 0.14 -13.69
C LEU A 148 -13.89 -0.96 -14.76
N ALA A 149 -14.99 -1.68 -15.04
CA ALA A 149 -15.04 -2.76 -16.03
C ALA A 149 -14.90 -2.28 -17.49
N ASP A 150 -15.10 -0.99 -17.76
CA ASP A 150 -14.76 -0.39 -19.06
C ASP A 150 -13.24 -0.40 -19.34
N HIS A 151 -12.41 -0.50 -18.30
CA HIS A 151 -10.95 -0.45 -18.39
C HIS A 151 -10.26 -1.80 -18.09
N TYR A 152 -10.84 -2.61 -17.21
CA TYR A 152 -10.21 -3.82 -16.67
C TYR A 152 -11.12 -5.05 -16.78
N ASP A 153 -10.51 -6.22 -16.94
CA ASP A 153 -11.23 -7.49 -16.90
C ASP A 153 -11.58 -7.94 -15.47
N GLU A 154 -12.44 -8.96 -15.36
CA GLU A 154 -12.92 -9.47 -14.07
C GLU A 154 -11.78 -9.95 -13.15
N GLU A 155 -10.69 -10.49 -13.72
CA GLU A 155 -9.54 -10.97 -12.97
C GLU A 155 -8.77 -9.80 -12.35
N THR A 156 -8.52 -8.74 -13.12
CA THR A 156 -7.88 -7.52 -12.62
C THR A 156 -8.77 -6.78 -11.61
N ILE A 157 -10.09 -6.73 -11.81
CA ILE A 157 -11.02 -6.13 -10.83
C ILE A 157 -10.98 -6.88 -9.49
N LEU A 158 -10.89 -8.22 -9.51
CA LEU A 158 -10.66 -9.00 -8.30
C LEU A 158 -9.32 -8.61 -7.65
N GLY A 159 -8.27 -8.41 -8.45
CA GLY A 159 -6.98 -7.89 -7.99
C GLY A 159 -7.08 -6.53 -7.30
N VAL A 160 -7.82 -5.58 -7.87
CA VAL A 160 -8.10 -4.26 -7.26
C VAL A 160 -8.78 -4.42 -5.91
N CYS A 161 -9.82 -5.25 -5.82
CA CYS A 161 -10.51 -5.53 -4.55
C CYS A 161 -9.59 -6.17 -3.51
N ALA A 162 -8.78 -7.14 -3.91
CA ALA A 162 -7.86 -7.84 -3.02
C ALA A 162 -6.76 -6.90 -2.51
N LEU A 163 -6.21 -6.04 -3.37
CA LEU A 163 -5.19 -5.05 -3.01
C LEU A 163 -5.78 -4.00 -2.07
N SER A 164 -6.93 -3.42 -2.40
CA SER A 164 -7.64 -2.46 -1.56
C SER A 164 -7.98 -3.07 -0.20
N GLY A 165 -8.47 -4.31 -0.16
CA GLY A 165 -8.79 -5.02 1.08
C GLY A 165 -7.56 -5.33 1.95
N CYS A 166 -6.43 -5.66 1.33
CA CYS A 166 -5.15 -5.89 2.02
C CYS A 166 -4.70 -4.62 2.74
N TYR A 167 -4.63 -3.50 2.03
CA TYR A 167 -4.19 -2.21 2.58
C TYR A 167 -5.23 -1.61 3.53
N LEU A 168 -6.53 -1.74 3.26
CA LEU A 168 -7.56 -1.29 4.20
C LEU A 168 -7.48 -2.07 5.53
N GLY A 169 -7.29 -3.40 5.47
CA GLY A 169 -7.09 -4.22 6.66
C GLY A 169 -5.84 -3.82 7.45
N LEU A 170 -4.74 -3.54 6.74
CA LEU A 170 -3.50 -3.04 7.32
C LEU A 170 -3.69 -1.66 7.96
N ALA A 171 -4.31 -0.71 7.26
CA ALA A 171 -4.68 0.60 7.76
C ALA A 171 -5.41 0.53 9.10
N ARG A 172 -6.45 -0.33 9.19
CA ARG A 172 -7.20 -0.52 10.44
C ARG A 172 -6.33 -1.07 11.55
N LEU A 173 -5.42 -2.00 11.26
CA LEU A 173 -4.47 -2.53 12.23
C LEU A 173 -3.50 -1.44 12.73
N LEU A 174 -2.88 -0.69 11.82
CA LEU A 174 -1.90 0.35 12.13
C LEU A 174 -2.51 1.48 12.96
N GLN A 175 -3.69 1.97 12.56
CA GLN A 175 -4.43 2.99 13.30
C GLN A 175 -4.88 2.47 14.67
N ALA A 176 -5.39 1.24 14.75
CA ALA A 176 -5.82 0.64 16.01
C ALA A 176 -4.67 0.44 17.01
N LEU A 177 -3.43 0.32 16.53
CA LEU A 177 -2.24 0.18 17.36
C LEU A 177 -1.45 1.48 17.52
N GLU A 178 -1.88 2.58 16.88
CA GLU A 178 -1.16 3.87 16.84
C GLU A 178 0.31 3.69 16.43
N VAL A 179 0.56 2.88 15.39
CA VAL A 179 1.93 2.64 14.89
C VAL A 179 2.56 3.96 14.45
N ASP A 180 3.73 4.24 15.00
CA ASP A 180 4.47 5.47 14.76
C ASP A 180 5.18 5.40 13.40
N LEU A 181 5.19 6.52 12.67
CA LEU A 181 6.04 6.70 11.50
C LEU A 181 7.53 6.65 11.89
N GLU A 182 8.37 6.19 10.97
CA GLU A 182 9.83 6.16 11.19
C GLU A 182 10.43 7.57 11.18
N ASN A 183 9.83 8.48 10.40
CA ASN A 183 10.25 9.86 10.23
C ASN A 183 9.03 10.81 10.18
N GLU A 184 9.29 12.10 9.97
CA GLU A 184 8.23 13.10 9.79
C GLU A 184 7.29 12.71 8.65
N PHE A 185 5.97 12.84 8.88
CA PHE A 185 4.94 12.55 7.89
C PHE A 185 5.19 13.37 6.62
N VAL A 186 5.12 12.73 5.46
CA VAL A 186 5.41 13.37 4.16
C VAL A 186 4.40 14.49 3.85
N GLY A 187 3.22 14.43 4.47
CA GLY A 187 2.15 15.38 4.27
C GLY A 187 1.20 14.94 3.15
N TRP A 188 -0.08 15.27 3.28
CA TRP A 188 -1.08 14.94 2.26
C TRP A 188 -0.86 15.75 0.97
N ASP A 189 -0.23 16.92 1.08
CA ASP A 189 0.18 17.76 -0.04
C ASP A 189 1.70 17.66 -0.32
N LEU A 190 2.36 16.61 0.18
CA LEU A 190 3.78 16.31 0.00
C LEU A 190 4.71 17.42 0.54
N GLU A 191 4.31 18.11 1.61
CA GLU A 191 5.03 19.29 2.13
C GLU A 191 6.40 18.97 2.74
N ASN A 192 6.64 17.71 3.13
CA ASN A 192 7.85 17.26 3.82
C ASN A 192 8.63 16.20 3.02
N LEU A 193 8.52 16.24 1.69
CA LEU A 193 9.19 15.30 0.77
C LEU A 193 10.68 15.62 0.58
#